data_AF-A0A511SY96-F1
#
_entry.id   AF-A0A511SY96-F1
#
_cell.length_a   1.000
_cell.length_b   1.000
_cell.length_c   1.000
_cell.angle_alpha   90.00
_cell.angle_beta   90.00
_cell.angle_gamma   90.00
#
_symmetry.space_group_name_H-M   'P 1'
#
loop_
_entity.id
_entity.type
_entity.pdbx_description
1 polymer ?
#
loop_
_entity_poly.entity_id
_entity_poly.type
_entity_poly.pdbx_seq_one_letter_code
_entity_poly.pdbx_strand_id
1 'polypeptide(L)'
;MLNRLMKKKGGFTLIELMIVVAIIGILAAIAIPNFIRFQAKSKQSEAKTNLKAIFTAQKAYFGEKDKYVSDFKVVGFDPEPGNRFSYGINAACNEAKAVTDRNYVGGCIGQDLARFTETPTVGTQPLTAGVSGTCPNCDFSAVAVGNVDNDKNADTWGITSLATSATTLQGTCGIDTNKIGGGEPGNAYNDVSC
;
A
#
# COMPACT_ATOMS: atom_id res chain seq x y z
N MET A 1 32.80 15.20 -65.22
CA MET A 1 31.84 14.34 -64.50
C MET A 1 31.90 14.68 -63.02
N LEU A 2 30.85 15.26 -62.44
CA LEU A 2 30.34 14.98 -61.09
C LEU A 2 29.15 15.92 -60.84
N ASN A 3 27.95 15.49 -61.25
CA ASN A 3 26.72 16.23 -61.00
C ASN A 3 26.31 15.99 -59.55
N ARG A 4 26.48 17.01 -58.69
CA ARG A 4 26.19 16.95 -57.26
C ARG A 4 24.68 16.93 -57.07
N LEU A 5 24.12 15.74 -56.81
CA LEU A 5 22.74 15.55 -56.38
C LEU A 5 22.53 16.26 -55.03
N MET A 6 22.12 17.53 -55.07
CA MET A 6 21.64 18.26 -53.89
C MET A 6 20.32 17.62 -53.46
N LYS A 7 20.39 16.68 -52.51
CA LYS A 7 19.22 16.21 -51.74
C LYS A 7 18.55 17.44 -51.11
N LYS A 8 17.37 17.82 -51.61
CA LYS A 8 16.50 18.80 -50.94
C LYS A 8 16.19 18.26 -49.54
N LYS A 9 16.72 18.91 -48.50
CA LYS A 9 16.25 18.69 -47.12
C LYS A 9 14.88 19.34 -47.01
N GLY A 10 13.81 18.54 -46.98
CA GLY A 10 12.46 19.02 -46.68
C GLY A 10 12.40 19.47 -45.21
N GLY A 11 11.92 20.68 -44.95
CA GLY A 11 11.60 21.15 -43.61
C GLY A 11 10.23 20.64 -43.16
N PHE A 12 10.06 20.41 -41.87
CA PHE A 12 8.75 20.11 -41.27
C PHE A 12 7.81 21.30 -41.44
N THR A 13 6.56 21.05 -41.82
CA THR A 13 5.54 22.09 -41.85
C THR A 13 4.97 22.32 -40.46
N LEU A 14 4.55 23.55 -40.18
CA LEU A 14 3.92 23.90 -38.90
C LEU A 14 2.63 23.10 -38.68
N ILE A 15 1.88 22.85 -39.77
CA ILE A 15 0.63 22.07 -39.72
C ILE A 15 0.85 20.59 -39.39
N GLU A 16 1.93 19.96 -39.90
CA GLU A 16 2.29 18.59 -39.53
C GLU A 16 2.56 18.50 -38.02
N LEU A 17 3.28 19.47 -37.46
CA LEU A 17 3.58 19.49 -36.04
C LEU A 17 2.32 19.70 -35.19
N MET A 18 1.40 20.56 -35.63
CA MET A 18 0.13 20.80 -34.93
C MET A 18 -0.74 19.54 -34.84
N ILE A 19 -0.87 18.79 -35.93
CA ILE A 19 -1.67 17.55 -35.94
C ILE A 19 -1.04 16.50 -35.01
N VAL A 20 0.29 16.38 -35.02
CA VAL A 20 1.01 15.45 -34.14
C VAL A 20 0.77 15.78 -32.67
N VAL A 21 0.87 17.05 -32.26
CA VAL A 21 0.61 17.46 -30.88
C VAL A 21 -0.86 17.24 -30.51
N ALA A 22 -1.80 17.48 -31.41
CA ALA A 22 -3.23 17.21 -31.18
C ALA A 22 -3.50 15.71 -30.91
N ILE A 23 -2.92 14.82 -31.72
CA ILE A 23 -3.06 13.37 -31.54
C ILE A 23 -2.42 12.91 -30.22
N ILE A 24 -1.20 13.38 -29.91
CA ILE A 24 -0.51 13.07 -28.64
C ILE A 24 -1.35 13.57 -27.45
N GLY A 25 -1.96 14.75 -27.56
CA GLY A 25 -2.84 15.31 -26.53
C GLY A 25 -4.05 14.43 -26.22
N ILE A 26 -4.73 13.92 -27.25
CA ILE A 26 -5.87 13.00 -27.08
C ILE A 26 -5.42 11.68 -26.43
N LEU A 27 -4.31 11.11 -26.89
CA LEU A 27 -3.77 9.86 -26.32
C LEU A 27 -3.35 10.05 -24.86
N ALA A 28 -2.69 11.16 -24.53
CA ALA A 28 -2.25 11.48 -23.17
C ALA A 28 -3.42 11.65 -22.20
N ALA A 29 -4.51 12.31 -22.63
CA ALA A 29 -5.69 12.52 -21.81
C ALA A 29 -6.34 11.21 -21.31
N ILE A 30 -6.30 10.14 -22.12
CA ILE A 30 -6.82 8.82 -21.75
C ILE A 30 -5.76 7.99 -21.01
N ALA A 31 -4.50 8.07 -21.45
CA ALA A 31 -3.42 7.23 -20.92
C ALA A 31 -2.97 7.61 -19.50
N ILE A 32 -2.86 8.91 -19.19
CA ILE A 32 -2.37 9.41 -17.90
C ILE A 32 -3.22 8.91 -16.71
N PRO A 33 -4.56 9.10 -16.67
CA PRO A 33 -5.35 8.65 -15.52
C PRO A 33 -5.31 7.13 -15.35
N ASN A 34 -5.29 6.38 -16.45
CA ASN A 34 -5.16 4.91 -16.41
C ASN A 34 -3.80 4.47 -15.87
N PHE A 35 -2.72 5.14 -16.27
CA PHE A 35 -1.38 4.86 -15.77
C PHE A 35 -1.26 5.13 -14.26
N ILE A 36 -1.84 6.22 -13.77
CA ILE A 36 -1.85 6.54 -12.33
C ILE A 36 -2.58 5.45 -11.53
N ARG A 37 -3.76 5.01 -12.00
CA ARG A 37 -4.51 3.91 -11.36
C ARG A 37 -3.75 2.58 -11.39
N PHE A 38 -3.07 2.27 -12.49
CA PHE A 38 -2.24 1.08 -12.60
C PHE A 38 -1.08 1.11 -11.60
N GLN A 39 -0.40 2.25 -11.49
CA GLN A 39 0.67 2.45 -10.53
C GLN A 39 0.17 2.33 -9.09
N ALA A 40 -1.00 2.90 -8.79
CA ALA A 40 -1.64 2.79 -7.49
C ALA A 40 -1.91 1.32 -7.14
N LYS A 41 -2.53 0.55 -8.05
CA LYS A 41 -2.79 -0.88 -7.87
C LYS A 41 -1.51 -1.69 -7.62
N SER A 42 -0.42 -1.38 -8.32
CA SER A 42 0.88 -2.01 -8.08
C SER A 42 1.40 -1.75 -6.67
N LYS A 43 1.32 -0.50 -6.18
CA LYS A 43 1.69 -0.14 -4.80
C LYS A 43 0.82 -0.85 -3.77
N GLN A 44 -0.50 -0.91 -3.98
CA GLN A 44 -1.42 -1.62 -3.09
C GLN A 44 -1.13 -3.12 -2.98
N SER A 45 -0.55 -3.73 -4.02
CA SER A 45 -0.19 -5.15 -3.99
C SER A 45 0.91 -5.45 -2.96
N GLU A 46 1.82 -4.51 -2.71
CA GLU A 46 2.88 -4.65 -1.69
C GLU A 46 2.26 -4.77 -0.28
N ALA A 47 1.34 -3.86 0.06
CA ALA A 47 0.63 -3.89 1.34
C ALA A 47 -0.13 -5.22 1.52
N LYS A 48 -0.87 -5.67 0.50
CA LYS A 48 -1.64 -6.92 0.56
C LYS A 48 -0.76 -8.16 0.73
N THR A 49 0.35 -8.23 0.01
CA THR A 49 1.29 -9.37 0.09
C THR A 49 1.92 -9.45 1.48
N ASN A 50 2.40 -8.32 2.01
CA ASN A 50 3.04 -8.29 3.32
C ASN A 50 2.04 -8.55 4.46
N LEU A 51 0.81 -8.02 4.38
CA LEU A 51 -0.25 -8.36 5.34
C LEU A 51 -0.59 -9.86 5.35
N LYS A 52 -0.64 -10.51 4.17
CA LYS A 52 -0.82 -11.97 4.09
C LYS A 52 0.34 -12.74 4.73
N ALA A 53 1.58 -12.29 4.50
CA ALA A 53 2.76 -12.88 5.13
C ALA A 53 2.69 -12.77 6.67
N ILE A 54 2.30 -11.61 7.20
CA ILE A 54 2.06 -11.41 8.64
C ILE A 54 0.97 -12.38 9.13
N PHE A 55 -0.12 -12.53 8.39
CA PHE A 55 -1.19 -13.45 8.78
C PHE A 55 -0.72 -14.90 8.84
N THR A 56 0.01 -15.37 7.83
CA THR A 56 0.59 -16.71 7.82
C THR A 56 1.56 -16.92 8.99
N ALA A 57 2.41 -15.93 9.28
CA ALA A 57 3.34 -16.00 10.42
C ALA A 57 2.60 -16.06 11.76
N GLN A 58 1.56 -15.24 11.95
CA GLN A 58 0.72 -15.27 13.15
C GLN A 58 -0.02 -16.60 13.32
N LYS A 59 -0.55 -17.17 12.22
CA LYS A 59 -1.22 -18.49 12.26
C LYS A 59 -0.26 -19.62 12.56
N ALA A 60 0.97 -19.58 12.02
CA ALA A 60 2.01 -20.56 12.36
C ALA A 60 2.37 -20.47 13.85
N TYR A 61 2.59 -19.26 14.37
CA TYR A 61 2.89 -19.03 15.78
C TYR A 61 1.76 -19.49 16.71
N PHE A 62 0.50 -19.21 16.34
CA PHE A 62 -0.67 -19.69 17.07
C PHE A 62 -0.73 -21.22 17.13
N GLY A 63 -0.43 -21.91 16.03
CA GLY A 63 -0.39 -23.37 15.99
C GLY A 63 0.66 -24.00 16.93
N GLU A 64 1.69 -23.25 17.31
CA GLU A 64 2.74 -23.72 18.23
C GLU A 64 2.56 -23.29 19.68
N LYS A 65 1.93 -22.14 19.92
CA LYS A 65 1.90 -21.46 21.23
C LYS A 65 0.50 -21.15 21.75
N ASP A 66 -0.55 -21.53 21.01
CA ASP A 66 -1.97 -21.27 21.29
C ASP A 66 -2.28 -19.79 21.59
N LYS A 67 -1.48 -18.86 21.05
CA LYS A 67 -1.63 -17.42 21.25
C LYS A 67 -1.11 -16.63 20.06
N TYR A 68 -1.65 -15.44 19.83
CA TYR A 68 -1.06 -14.47 18.92
C TYR A 68 -0.07 -13.55 19.67
N VAL A 69 0.78 -12.87 18.91
CA VAL A 69 1.81 -11.98 19.48
C VAL A 69 1.77 -10.61 18.81
N SER A 70 2.06 -9.56 19.58
CA SER A 70 2.13 -8.17 19.10
C SER A 70 3.57 -7.69 18.88
N ASP A 71 4.51 -8.61 18.60
CA ASP A 71 5.92 -8.28 18.34
C ASP A 71 6.44 -9.03 17.10
N PHE A 72 6.93 -8.27 16.13
CA PHE A 72 7.40 -8.81 14.86
C PHE A 72 8.71 -9.61 15.01
N LYS A 73 9.53 -9.31 16.02
CA LYS A 73 10.72 -10.12 16.31
C LYS A 73 10.36 -11.53 16.75
N VAL A 74 9.24 -11.67 17.45
CA VAL A 74 8.75 -12.96 17.94
C VAL A 74 8.00 -13.70 16.83
N VAL A 75 7.21 -12.99 16.02
CA VAL A 75 6.47 -13.62 14.91
C VAL A 75 7.38 -13.99 13.72
N GLY A 76 8.56 -13.37 13.62
CA GLY A 76 9.54 -13.65 12.57
C GLY A 76 9.19 -13.01 11.22
N PHE A 77 8.58 -11.82 11.22
CA PHE A 77 8.24 -11.09 10.00
C PHE A 77 9.16 -9.87 9.79
N ASP A 78 9.68 -9.73 8.57
CA ASP A 78 10.45 -8.58 8.10
C ASP A 78 10.10 -8.32 6.62
N PRO A 79 9.65 -7.11 6.23
CA PRO A 79 9.52 -6.76 4.82
C PRO A 79 10.88 -6.60 4.13
N GLU A 80 10.89 -6.75 2.81
CA GLU A 80 12.05 -6.46 1.96
C GLU A 80 12.49 -4.98 2.12
N PRO A 81 13.81 -4.65 2.08
CA PRO A 81 14.25 -3.25 2.10
C PRO A 81 13.60 -2.42 0.98
N GLY A 82 13.39 -1.13 1.24
CA GLY A 82 12.63 -0.28 0.33
C GLY A 82 11.12 -0.40 0.46
N ASN A 83 10.61 -0.84 1.63
CA ASN A 83 9.18 -0.92 1.90
C ASN A 83 8.53 0.46 1.93
N ARG A 84 7.43 0.61 1.19
CA ARG A 84 6.63 1.84 1.13
C ARG A 84 5.73 1.99 2.35
N PHE A 85 5.25 0.86 2.88
CA PHE A 85 4.27 0.86 3.96
C PHE A 85 4.94 0.62 5.30
N SER A 86 4.42 1.29 6.32
CA SER A 86 4.62 0.93 7.72
C SER A 86 3.67 -0.20 8.08
N TYR A 87 4.12 -1.18 8.86
CA TYR A 87 3.34 -2.31 9.33
C TYR A 87 3.21 -2.27 10.85
N GLY A 88 2.05 -2.66 11.36
CA GLY A 88 1.76 -2.69 12.79
C GLY A 88 0.97 -3.93 13.20
N ILE A 89 1.36 -4.56 14.31
CA ILE A 89 0.63 -5.64 14.99
C ILE A 89 0.40 -5.35 16.48
N ASN A 90 0.69 -4.12 16.91
CA ASN A 90 0.49 -3.64 18.27
C ASN A 90 -0.38 -2.38 18.23
N ALA A 91 -1.20 -2.17 19.26
CA ALA A 91 -2.11 -1.02 19.37
C ALA A 91 -1.41 0.34 19.31
N ALA A 92 -0.10 0.41 19.54
CA ALA A 92 0.71 1.62 19.37
C ALA A 92 1.14 1.89 17.91
N CYS A 93 0.84 0.99 16.97
CA CYS A 93 1.37 1.00 15.59
C CYS A 93 0.29 1.32 14.55
N ASN A 94 -0.59 2.27 14.83
CA ASN A 94 -1.71 2.60 13.94
C ASN A 94 -1.40 3.75 12.98
N GLU A 95 -0.18 4.28 13.01
CA GLU A 95 0.27 5.43 12.23
C GLU A 95 1.44 5.07 11.30
N ALA A 96 1.60 5.84 10.23
CA ALA A 96 2.80 5.71 9.40
C ALA A 96 4.00 6.19 10.22
N LYS A 97 5.05 5.37 10.27
CA LYS A 97 6.26 5.69 11.01
C LYS A 97 7.41 5.77 10.03
N ALA A 98 8.03 6.94 9.89
CA ALA A 98 9.32 7.03 9.23
C ALA A 98 10.42 6.50 10.15
N VAL A 99 11.30 5.69 9.59
CA VAL A 99 12.48 5.23 10.33
C VAL A 99 13.70 5.24 9.42
N THR A 100 14.82 5.72 9.96
CA THR A 100 16.13 5.69 9.31
C THR A 100 16.78 4.32 9.34
N ASP A 101 16.38 3.46 10.28
CA ASP A 101 16.82 2.07 10.44
C ASP A 101 15.58 1.18 10.65
N ARG A 102 15.65 -0.15 10.43
CA ARG A 102 14.54 -1.09 10.73
C ARG A 102 14.26 -1.15 12.23
N ASN A 103 13.64 -0.12 12.79
CA ASN A 103 13.39 -0.01 14.22
C ASN A 103 12.11 -0.76 14.57
N TYR A 104 12.28 -2.04 14.90
CA TYR A 104 11.29 -2.89 15.52
C TYR A 104 10.99 -2.41 16.95
N VAL A 105 10.12 -1.42 17.07
CA VAL A 105 9.62 -0.98 18.39
C VAL A 105 8.31 -1.69 18.65
N GLY A 106 8.35 -2.75 19.47
CA GLY A 106 7.16 -3.34 20.09
C GLY A 106 6.03 -3.74 19.13
N GLY A 107 6.36 -4.26 17.94
CA GLY A 107 5.36 -4.64 16.92
C GLY A 107 5.07 -3.61 15.84
N CYS A 108 5.88 -2.54 15.74
CA CYS A 108 5.84 -1.62 14.61
C CYS A 108 7.06 -1.80 13.70
N ILE A 109 6.84 -1.81 12.39
CA ILE A 109 7.88 -1.65 11.36
C ILE A 109 7.49 -0.40 10.59
N GLY A 110 8.40 0.56 10.46
CA GLY A 110 8.09 1.78 9.70
C GLY A 110 8.52 1.70 8.24
N GLN A 111 8.12 2.72 7.46
CA GLN A 111 8.51 2.87 6.06
C GLN A 111 10.00 3.19 5.91
N ASP A 112 10.56 2.80 4.77
CA ASP A 112 11.96 3.09 4.44
C ASP A 112 12.13 4.57 4.04
N LEU A 113 12.73 5.35 4.94
CA LEU A 113 12.98 6.78 4.73
C LEU A 113 14.06 7.05 3.68
N ALA A 114 14.92 6.07 3.35
CA ALA A 114 15.91 6.23 2.29
C ALA A 114 15.25 6.32 0.91
N ARG A 115 14.04 5.76 0.77
CA ARG A 115 13.29 5.72 -0.49
C ARG A 115 12.03 6.60 -0.46
N PHE A 116 11.40 6.76 0.69
CA PHE A 116 10.12 7.48 0.84
C PHE A 116 10.22 8.55 1.93
N THR A 117 10.45 9.79 1.50
CA THR A 117 10.71 10.94 2.38
C THR A 117 9.46 11.55 3.01
N GLU A 118 8.28 11.23 2.48
CA GLU A 118 7.01 11.72 2.99
C GLU A 118 6.40 10.68 3.93
N THR A 119 6.14 11.07 5.19
CA THR A 119 5.38 10.25 6.14
C THR A 119 3.94 10.73 6.13
N PRO A 120 3.01 9.92 5.58
CA PRO A 120 1.62 10.35 5.49
C PRO A 120 0.99 10.39 6.90
N THR A 121 0.05 11.32 7.10
CA THR A 121 -0.64 11.43 8.39
C THR A 121 -1.91 10.59 8.37
N VAL A 122 -2.06 9.68 9.33
CA VAL A 122 -3.30 8.91 9.47
C VAL A 122 -4.40 9.84 9.97
N GLY A 123 -5.54 9.84 9.28
CA GLY A 123 -6.71 10.63 9.65
C GLY A 123 -7.38 10.16 10.96
N THR A 124 -8.54 10.72 11.28
CA THR A 124 -9.22 10.63 12.59
C THR A 124 -9.76 9.25 12.99
N GLN A 125 -9.55 8.16 12.24
CA GLN A 125 -10.02 6.81 12.58
C GLN A 125 -9.03 5.72 12.10
N PRO A 126 -7.89 5.53 12.80
CA PRO A 126 -6.93 4.50 12.44
C PRO A 126 -7.52 3.10 12.63
N LEU A 127 -7.17 2.16 11.75
CA LEU A 127 -7.31 0.75 12.08
C LEU A 127 -6.50 0.45 13.33
N THR A 128 -7.10 -0.25 14.29
CA THR A 128 -6.39 -0.67 15.50
C THR A 128 -5.73 -2.01 15.25
N ALA A 129 -4.39 -2.03 15.25
CA ALA A 129 -3.63 -3.28 15.27
C ALA A 129 -3.56 -3.83 16.69
N GLY A 130 -3.35 -5.15 16.83
CA GLY A 130 -3.17 -5.74 18.16
C GLY A 130 -3.73 -7.15 18.26
N VAL A 131 -3.59 -7.69 19.47
CA VAL A 131 -4.23 -8.94 19.87
C VAL A 131 -5.37 -8.60 20.82
N SER A 132 -6.57 -9.07 20.53
CA SER A 132 -7.77 -8.88 21.35
C SER A 132 -8.25 -10.21 21.93
N GLY A 133 -8.87 -10.16 23.12
CA GLY A 133 -9.40 -11.34 23.79
C GLY A 133 -8.35 -12.13 24.59
N THR A 134 -8.77 -13.28 25.13
CA THR A 134 -7.92 -14.17 25.94
C THR A 134 -7.60 -15.45 25.16
N CYS A 135 -6.33 -15.72 24.97
CA CYS A 135 -5.88 -16.91 24.25
C CYS A 135 -6.24 -18.20 25.04
N PRO A 136 -6.70 -19.28 24.37
CA PRO A 136 -6.60 -19.54 22.92
C PRO A 136 -7.68 -18.91 22.02
N ASN A 137 -8.77 -18.36 22.58
CA ASN A 137 -9.82 -17.70 21.79
C ASN A 137 -9.52 -16.21 21.53
N CYS A 138 -8.24 -15.87 21.36
CA CYS A 138 -7.82 -14.52 21.05
C CYS A 138 -7.83 -14.30 19.53
N ASP A 139 -7.86 -13.03 19.15
CA ASP A 139 -7.85 -12.59 17.76
C ASP A 139 -6.69 -11.64 17.54
N PHE A 140 -6.22 -11.52 16.30
CA PHE A 140 -5.26 -10.50 15.94
C PHE A 140 -5.78 -9.63 14.80
N SER A 141 -5.31 -8.40 14.79
CA SER A 141 -5.40 -7.45 13.69
C SER A 141 -4.01 -6.92 13.39
N ALA A 142 -3.68 -6.84 12.11
CA ALA A 142 -2.48 -6.19 11.61
C ALA A 142 -2.88 -5.09 10.63
N VAL A 143 -2.08 -4.03 10.61
CA VAL A 143 -2.32 -2.84 9.78
C VAL A 143 -1.11 -2.56 8.92
N ALA A 144 -1.37 -2.01 7.73
CA ALA A 144 -0.37 -1.43 6.86
C ALA A 144 -0.79 -0.01 6.52
N VAL A 145 0.11 0.95 6.71
CA VAL A 145 -0.14 2.38 6.52
C VAL A 145 0.92 2.93 5.59
N GLY A 146 0.53 3.64 4.55
CA GLY A 146 1.47 4.27 3.62
C GLY A 146 0.76 5.18 2.63
N ASN A 147 1.49 5.63 1.61
CA ASN A 147 0.97 6.59 0.64
C ASN A 147 1.06 6.04 -0.79
N VAL A 148 -0.08 5.93 -1.47
CA VAL A 148 -0.22 5.37 -2.81
C VAL A 148 -0.23 6.43 -3.90
N ASP A 149 -0.73 7.64 -3.67
CA ASP A 149 -0.85 8.70 -4.69
C ASP A 149 0.00 9.96 -4.45
N ASN A 150 0.84 9.93 -3.43
CA ASN A 150 1.74 11.02 -3.05
C ASN A 150 1.02 12.27 -2.54
N ASP A 151 -0.08 12.09 -1.82
CA ASP A 151 -0.79 13.15 -1.14
C ASP A 151 -0.41 13.25 0.37
N LYS A 152 -1.12 14.04 1.17
CA LYS A 152 -0.82 14.16 2.62
C LYS A 152 -1.50 13.11 3.48
N ASN A 153 -2.50 12.44 2.94
CA ASN A 153 -3.31 11.47 3.65
C ASN A 153 -2.62 10.10 3.61
N ALA A 154 -2.86 9.30 4.63
CA ALA A 154 -2.41 7.93 4.62
C ALA A 154 -3.50 7.03 4.07
N ASP A 155 -3.11 6.15 3.16
CA ASP A 155 -3.87 4.98 2.83
C ASP A 155 -3.59 3.87 3.85
N THR A 156 -4.63 3.13 4.23
CA THR A 156 -4.51 2.08 5.24
C THR A 156 -5.17 0.79 4.81
N TRP A 157 -4.50 -0.32 5.08
CA TRP A 157 -4.99 -1.68 4.89
C TRP A 157 -4.95 -2.43 6.22
N GLY A 158 -5.85 -3.38 6.38
CA GLY A 158 -5.93 -4.23 7.56
C GLY A 158 -6.13 -5.69 7.19
N ILE A 159 -5.69 -6.58 8.06
CA ILE A 159 -6.00 -8.01 8.02
C ILE A 159 -6.29 -8.49 9.45
N THR A 160 -7.24 -9.41 9.60
CA THR A 160 -7.62 -9.95 10.91
C THR A 160 -7.80 -11.46 10.86
N SER A 161 -7.68 -12.12 12.02
CA SER A 161 -8.08 -13.52 12.22
C SER A 161 -9.58 -13.75 12.26
N LEU A 162 -10.38 -12.73 12.56
CA LEU A 162 -11.83 -12.84 12.67
C LEU A 162 -12.51 -12.86 11.30
N ALA A 163 -13.53 -13.70 11.15
CA ALA A 163 -14.41 -13.67 9.98
C ALA A 163 -15.52 -12.60 10.08
N THR A 164 -15.61 -11.88 11.20
CA THR A 164 -16.67 -10.90 11.45
C THR A 164 -16.20 -9.73 12.34
N SER A 165 -16.24 -8.51 11.79
CA SER A 165 -16.53 -7.24 12.47
C SER A 165 -15.74 -6.80 13.73
N ALA A 166 -14.41 -6.98 13.82
CA ALA A 166 -13.61 -6.37 14.91
C ALA A 166 -12.61 -5.29 14.48
N THR A 167 -12.70 -4.83 13.24
CA THR A 167 -12.27 -3.48 12.89
C THR A 167 -13.33 -2.97 11.93
N THR A 168 -14.08 -1.95 12.33
CA THR A 168 -14.84 -1.11 11.40
C THR A 168 -13.83 -0.54 10.40
N LEU A 169 -13.55 -1.29 9.35
CA LEU A 169 -13.03 -0.82 8.10
C LEU A 169 -14.14 0.06 7.55
N GLN A 170 -14.19 1.34 7.96
CA GLN A 170 -15.27 2.22 7.55
C GLN A 170 -15.16 2.42 6.04
N GLY A 171 -16.00 1.68 5.32
CA GLY A 171 -16.07 1.69 3.88
C GLY A 171 -16.41 3.08 3.40
N THR A 172 -15.42 3.75 2.82
CA THR A 172 -15.69 4.82 1.87
C THR A 172 -15.43 4.35 0.43
N CYS A 173 -14.65 3.27 0.21
CA CYS A 173 -14.36 2.72 -1.13
C CYS A 173 -14.63 1.21 -1.29
N GLY A 174 -15.90 0.80 -1.12
CA GLY A 174 -16.42 -0.40 -1.80
C GLY A 174 -15.95 -1.78 -1.32
N ILE A 175 -15.27 -1.91 -0.18
CA ILE A 175 -15.15 -3.21 0.46
C ILE A 175 -16.40 -3.41 1.30
N ASP A 176 -17.14 -4.47 0.98
CA ASP A 176 -18.27 -4.94 1.77
C ASP A 176 -17.76 -5.22 3.19
N THR A 177 -18.03 -4.29 4.10
CA THR A 177 -17.66 -4.36 5.52
C THR A 177 -18.26 -5.59 6.21
N ASN A 178 -19.11 -6.33 5.51
CA ASN A 178 -19.77 -7.55 5.96
C ASN A 178 -19.20 -8.83 5.32
N LYS A 179 -18.15 -8.77 4.49
CA LYS A 179 -17.59 -9.95 3.78
C LYS A 179 -16.06 -9.96 3.68
N ILE A 180 -15.37 -9.70 4.79
CA ILE A 180 -13.94 -10.00 4.84
C ILE A 180 -13.80 -11.28 5.63
N GLY A 181 -13.62 -12.38 4.92
CA GLY A 181 -13.24 -13.65 5.55
C GLY A 181 -11.91 -13.45 6.27
N GLY A 182 -11.75 -14.05 7.45
CA GLY A 182 -10.49 -13.98 8.18
C GLY A 182 -9.32 -14.41 7.28
N GLY A 183 -8.28 -13.59 7.22
CA GLY A 183 -7.11 -13.83 6.36
C GLY A 183 -7.13 -13.20 4.97
N GLU A 184 -8.15 -12.42 4.62
CA GLU A 184 -8.14 -11.62 3.41
C GLU A 184 -7.76 -10.16 3.72
N PRO A 185 -6.66 -9.62 3.15
CA PRO A 185 -6.27 -8.24 3.42
C PRO A 185 -7.27 -7.27 2.78
N GLY A 186 -7.95 -6.50 3.63
CA GLY A 186 -8.91 -5.47 3.27
C GLY A 186 -8.27 -4.09 3.24
N ASN A 187 -8.73 -3.25 2.32
CA ASN A 187 -8.46 -1.81 2.34
C ASN A 187 -9.43 -1.13 3.34
N ALA A 188 -8.94 -0.18 4.11
CA ALA A 188 -9.70 0.56 5.12
C ALA A 188 -9.94 2.00 4.69
N TYR A 189 -8.92 2.64 4.13
CA TYR A 189 -8.96 4.00 3.60
C TYR A 189 -8.03 4.08 2.39
N ASN A 190 -8.58 4.42 1.22
CA ASN A 190 -7.83 4.76 0.00
C ASN A 190 -8.54 5.92 -0.68
N ASP A 191 -7.92 7.09 -0.71
CA ASP A 191 -8.52 8.30 -1.31
C ASP A 191 -8.21 8.44 -2.81
N VAL A 192 -7.23 7.68 -3.33
CA VAL A 192 -6.82 7.64 -4.74
C VAL A 192 -7.93 7.15 -5.69
N SER A 193 -8.85 6.35 -5.18
CA SER A 193 -10.04 5.88 -5.92
C SER A 193 -10.99 5.16 -4.98
N CYS A 194 -12.15 5.76 -4.78
CA CYS A 194 -13.36 5.02 -5.01
C CYS A 194 -13.66 5.12 -6.54
#